data_AF-A0A3E4KVA3-F1
#
_entry.id   AF-A0A3E4KVA3-F1
#
_cell.length_a   1.000
_cell.length_b   1.000
_cell.length_c   1.000
_cell.angle_alpha   90.00
_cell.angle_beta   90.00
_cell.angle_gamma   90.00
#
_symmetry.space_group_name_H-M   'P 1'
#
loop_
_entity.id
_entity.type
_entity.pdbx_description
1 polymer ?
#
loop_
_entity_poly.entity_id
_entity_poly.type
_entity_poly.pdbx_seq_one_letter_code
_entity_poly.pdbx_strand_id
1 'polypeptide(L)' 'MRAIIDGVDSGFSCKEVLQKYNLDTSANIIRLKNALLQKELIETDEPRVTLSDPVFGVWFKKRVCIPSA' A
#
# COMPACT_ATOMS: atom_id res chain seq x y z
N MET A 1 -0.37 -1.72 -2.47
CA MET A 1 -1.21 -2.08 -1.31
C MET A 1 -0.49 -3.00 -0.31
N ARG A 2 0.16 -4.09 -0.76
CA ARG A 2 0.96 -4.96 0.13
C ARG A 2 1.93 -4.20 1.04
N ALA A 3 2.65 -3.21 0.52
CA ALA A 3 3.55 -2.35 1.32
C ALA A 3 2.85 -1.67 2.52
N ILE A 4 1.69 -1.05 2.30
CA ILE A 4 0.95 -0.33 3.35
C ILE A 4 0.46 -1.30 4.43
N ILE A 5 0.05 -2.51 4.03
CA ILE A 5 -0.41 -3.57 4.95
C ILE A 5 0.76 -4.16 5.76
N ASP A 6 1.97 -4.16 5.21
CA ASP A 6 3.21 -4.50 5.90
C ASP A 6 3.63 -3.42 6.92
N GLY A 7 2.94 -2.27 6.94
CA GLY A 7 3.29 -1.13 7.78
C GLY A 7 4.29 -0.17 7.14
N VAL A 8 4.54 -0.27 5.83
CA VAL A 8 5.31 0.75 5.10
C VAL A 8 4.40 1.97 4.92
N ASP A 9 4.58 2.99 5.76
CA ASP A 9 3.83 4.25 5.70
C ASP A 9 4.55 5.33 4.87
N SER A 10 5.84 5.18 4.62
CA SER A 10 6.67 6.17 3.94
C SER A 10 7.73 5.51 3.05
N GLY A 11 8.32 6.28 2.14
CA GLY A 11 9.39 5.75 1.30
C GLY A 11 8.95 4.80 0.17
N PHE A 12 7.72 4.94 -0.35
CA PHE A 12 7.29 4.15 -1.52
C PHE A 12 8.16 4.38 -2.77
N SER A 13 8.84 5.52 -2.85
CA SER A 13 9.83 5.83 -3.89
C SER A 13 11.23 5.29 -3.59
N CYS A 14 11.46 4.67 -2.42
CA CYS A 14 12.74 4.06 -2.08
C CYS A 14 12.96 2.81 -2.92
N LYS A 15 14.15 2.66 -3.50
CA LYS A 15 14.53 1.50 -4.33
C LYS A 15 14.21 0.16 -3.66
N GLU A 16 14.36 0.07 -2.35
CA GLU A 16 14.08 -1.13 -1.56
C GLU A 16 12.59 -1.52 -1.57
N VAL A 17 11.68 -0.55 -1.40
CA VAL A 17 10.23 -0.76 -1.47
C VAL A 17 9.79 -1.02 -2.92
N LEU A 18 10.41 -0.31 -3.88
CA LEU A 18 10.16 -0.50 -5.31
C LEU A 18 10.49 -1.94 -5.75
N GLN A 19 11.66 -2.46 -5.37
CA GLN A 19 12.05 -3.83 -5.68
C GLN A 19 11.22 -4.86 -4.90
N LYS A 20 11.02 -4.67 -3.60
CA LYS A 20 10.28 -5.62 -2.74
C LYS A 20 8.83 -5.81 -3.18
N TYR A 21 8.18 -4.76 -3.68
CA TYR A 21 6.78 -4.81 -4.11
C TYR A 21 6.60 -4.70 -5.63
N ASN A 22 7.69 -4.80 -6.39
CA ASN A 22 7.71 -4.71 -7.85
C ASN A 22 6.94 -3.49 -8.39
N LEU A 23 7.18 -2.32 -7.79
CA LEU A 23 6.58 -1.06 -8.21
C LEU A 23 7.47 -0.46 -9.31
N ASP A 24 7.10 -0.71 -10.58
CA ASP A 24 7.91 -0.36 -11.75
C ASP A 24 8.21 1.13 -11.96
N THR A 25 7.29 2.03 -11.58
CA THR A 25 7.42 3.45 -11.94
C THR A 25 6.74 4.37 -10.92
N SER A 26 7.37 5.49 -10.59
CA SER A 26 6.82 6.53 -9.71
C SER A 26 5.43 7.02 -10.14
N ALA A 27 5.20 7.17 -11.45
CA ALA A 27 3.89 7.52 -12.00
C ALA A 27 2.81 6.46 -11.71
N ASN A 28 3.17 5.17 -11.74
CA ASN A 28 2.26 4.09 -11.40
C ASN A 28 1.92 4.09 -9.90
N ILE A 29 2.90 4.41 -9.06
CA ILE A 29 2.72 4.53 -7.61
C ILE A 29 1.77 5.67 -7.27
N ILE A 30 1.93 6.83 -7.92
CA ILE A 30 1.04 7.99 -7.74
C ILE A 30 -0.39 7.63 -8.19
N ARG A 31 -0.54 6.95 -9.33
CA ARG A 31 -1.84 6.45 -9.80
C ARG A 31 -2.47 5.51 -8.79
N LEU A 32 -1.73 4.52 -8.28
CA LEU A 32 -2.22 3.59 -7.28
C LEU A 32 -2.60 4.31 -5.98
N LYS A 33 -1.76 5.25 -5.53
CA LYS A 33 -2.00 6.06 -4.33
C LYS A 33 -3.30 6.85 -4.47
N ASN A 34 -3.48 7.55 -5.59
CA ASN A 34 -4.71 8.32 -5.85
C ASN A 34 -5.94 7.43 -5.96
N ALA A 35 -5.84 6.27 -6.62
CA ALA A 35 -6.96 5.33 -6.71
C ALA A 35 -7.37 4.77 -5.34
N LEU A 36 -6.40 4.50 -4.47
CA LEU A 36 -6.65 4.04 -3.10
C LEU A 36 -7.21 5.15 -2.20
N LEU A 37 -6.73 6.39 -2.37
CA LEU A 37 -7.23 7.56 -1.66
C LEU A 37 -8.67 7.87 -2.06
N GLN A 38 -8.98 7.83 -3.36
CA GLN A 38 -10.36 8.00 -3.87
C GLN A 38 -11.32 6.92 -3.38
N LYS A 39 -10.81 5.73 -3.03
CA LYS A 39 -11.59 4.64 -2.45
C LYS A 39 -11.66 4.72 -0.92
N GLU A 40 -11.10 5.77 -0.32
CA GLU A 40 -11.02 5.97 1.14
C GLU A 40 -10.36 4.79 1.87
N LEU A 41 -9.50 4.04 1.16
CA LEU A 41 -8.80 2.86 1.71
C LEU A 41 -7.52 3.27 2.43
N ILE A 42 -6.92 4.38 2.03
CA ILE A 42 -5.70 4.92 2.61
C ILE A 42 -5.93 6.39 2.92
N GLU A 43 -5.27 6.86 3.97
CA GLU A 43 -5.13 8.26 4.29
C GLU A 43 -3.70 8.71 3.98
N THR A 44 -3.57 9.98 3.61
CA THR A 44 -2.27 10.56 3.30
C THR A 44 -2.06 11.76 4.22
N ASP A 45 -1.35 11.53 5.30
CA ASP A 45 -0.95 12.55 6.27
C ASP A 45 0.51 12.89 5.98
N GLU A 46 0.76 13.81 5.05
CA GLU A 46 2.10 14.03 4.50
C GLU A 46 3.16 14.22 5.60
N PRO A 47 4.28 13.46 5.57
CA PRO A 47 4.78 12.62 4.47
C PRO A 47 4.34 11.13 4.51
N ARG A 48 3.42 10.75 5.40
CA ARG A 48 3.01 9.37 5.67
C ARG A 48 1.74 8.99 4.92
N VAL A 49 1.61 7.71 4.64
CA VAL A 49 0.43 7.09 4.05
C VAL A 49 0.00 5.96 4.96
N THR A 50 -1.16 6.11 5.59
CA THR A 50 -1.71 5.14 6.53
C THR A 50 -2.91 4.44 5.93
N LEU A 51 -3.24 3.26 6.43
CA LEU A 51 -4.53 2.64 6.15
C LEU A 51 -5.61 3.43 6.89
N SER A 52 -6.64 3.86 6.17
CA SER A 52 -7.81 4.53 6.75
C SER A 52 -8.58 3.56 7.67
N ASP A 53 -8.62 2.29 7.27
CA ASP A 53 -9.31 1.24 8.01
C ASP A 53 -8.34 0.10 8.41
N PRO A 54 -8.11 -0.12 9.72
CA PRO A 54 -7.23 -1.19 10.21
C PRO A 54 -7.82 -2.60 9.99
N VAL A 55 -9.15 -2.73 9.91
CA VAL A 55 -9.83 -4.00 9.60
C VAL A 55 -9.56 -4.40 8.15
N PHE A 56 -9.47 -3.44 7.23
CA PHE A 56 -9.13 -3.68 5.84
C PHE A 56 -7.74 -4.32 5.70
N GLY A 57 -6.75 -3.86 6.46
CA GLY A 57 -5.41 -4.48 6.48
C GLY A 57 -5.46 -5.96 6.87
N VAL A 58 -6.21 -6.28 7.94
CA VAL A 58 -6.39 -7.67 8.42
C VAL A 58 -7.17 -8.51 7.40
N TRP A 59 -8.25 -7.96 6.84
CA TRP A 59 -9.06 -8.63 5.82
C TRP A 59 -8.27 -8.92 4.55
N PHE A 60 -7.45 -7.98 4.10
CA PHE A 60 -6.62 -8.14 2.90
C PHE A 60 -5.53 -9.17 3.12
N LYS A 61 -4.86 -9.15 4.30
CA LYS A 61 -3.91 -10.20 4.69
C LYS A 61 -4.57 -11.57 4.73
N LYS A 62 -5.82 -11.65 5.21
CA LYS A 62 -6.61 -12.87 5.30
C LYS A 62 -7.24 -13.32 3.97
N ARG A 63 -7.41 -12.49 2.95
CA ARG A 63 -8.02 -12.92 1.67
C ARG A 63 -7.05 -12.98 0.51
N VAL A 64 -6.02 -12.14 0.51
CA VAL A 64 -5.10 -11.97 -0.62
C VAL A 64 -3.72 -12.55 -0.31
N CYS A 65 -3.35 -12.67 0.99
CA CYS A 65 -2.03 -13.14 1.41
C CYS A 65 -2.04 -14.56 2.02
N ILE A 66 -3.17 -15.28 2.02
CA ILE A 66 -3.12 -16.72 2.29
C ILE A 66 -2.51 -17.36 1.03
N PRO A 67 -1.40 -18.11 1.12
CA PRO A 67 -1.02 -19.00 0.05
C PRO A 67 -2.16 -20.01 -0.10
N SER A 68 -2.66 -20.18 -1.33
CA SER A 68 -3.44 -21.38 -1.65
C SER A 68 -2.55 -22.56 -1.28
N ALA A 69 -2.95 -23.29 -0.25
CA ALA A 69 -2.47 -24.65 -0.03
C ALA A 69 -2.91 -25.53 -1.23
#